data_AF-A0A8H6IEU6-F1
#
_entry.id   AF-A0A8H6IEU6-F1
#
_cell.length_a   1.000
_cell.length_b   1.000
_cell.length_c   1.000
_cell.angle_alpha   90.00
_cell.angle_beta   90.00
_cell.angle_gamma   90.00
#
_symmetry.space_group_name_H-M   'P 1'
#
loop_
_entity.id
_entity.type
_entity.pdbx_description
1 polymer ?
#
loop_
_entity_poly.entity_id
_entity_poly.type
_entity_poly.pdbx_seq_one_letter_code
_entity_poly.pdbx_strand_id
1 'polypeptide(L)'
;MSAWIQYPQTGLATLTHYTLPAGYVASCGCTPDSTKYPTAALSQMAYGSSANYGPGCGRCFKLSLLNPLVSTPPFVPSKTKSVVVKITDLCPFTQGGWCGGTTNSTNSAGAQLNFDLAYPSKAIPDDFFPSDEKLYGYKDFGVWNITYESVSCYSSWAGSVNPSALGSVRALETSACCPAEPTGSSEDTCPSYSDKNGLPPDTSTKGNGHRPTQCISSLLISALLISWIQSF
;
A
#
# COMPACT_ATOMS: atom_id res chain seq x y z
N MET A 1 7.04 5.18 24.59
CA MET A 1 5.88 5.58 23.78
C MET A 1 6.21 5.23 22.35
N SER A 2 5.39 4.43 21.66
CA SER A 2 5.73 3.93 20.32
C SER A 2 5.65 5.06 19.28
N ALA A 3 6.43 4.93 18.21
CA ALA A 3 6.59 5.95 17.17
C ALA A 3 5.44 5.97 16.14
N TRP A 4 4.36 5.24 16.37
CA TRP A 4 3.24 5.08 15.43
C TRP A 4 2.33 6.32 15.39
N ILE A 5 1.79 6.63 14.22
CA ILE A 5 0.84 7.73 14.02
C ILE A 5 -0.45 7.43 14.78
N GLN A 6 -0.84 8.37 15.64
CA GLN A 6 -2.21 8.45 16.13
C GLN A 6 -2.99 9.36 15.18
N TYR A 7 -4.13 8.88 14.71
CA TYR A 7 -4.95 9.61 13.74
C TYR A 7 -6.39 9.71 14.24
N PRO A 8 -7.07 10.84 13.97
CA PRO A 8 -8.45 11.08 14.40
C PRO A 8 -9.43 10.12 13.71
N GLN A 9 -10.69 10.15 14.16
CA GLN A 9 -11.76 9.35 13.55
C GLN A 9 -12.01 9.75 12.08
N THR A 10 -11.85 11.02 11.74
CA THR A 10 -12.00 11.54 10.37
C THR A 10 -10.80 12.37 9.97
N GLY A 11 -10.43 12.36 8.69
CA GLY A 11 -9.32 13.17 8.20
C GLY A 11 -9.08 13.07 6.69
N LEU A 12 -7.99 13.69 6.26
CA LEU A 12 -7.48 13.59 4.88
C LEU A 12 -6.41 12.51 4.79
N ALA A 13 -6.40 11.80 3.66
CA ALA A 13 -5.39 10.83 3.33
C ALA A 13 -5.18 10.76 1.82
N THR A 14 -4.19 9.97 1.42
CA THR A 14 -4.05 9.50 0.04
C THR A 14 -4.63 8.11 -0.13
N LEU A 15 -5.07 7.82 -1.36
CA LEU A 15 -5.50 6.51 -1.79
C LEU A 15 -4.75 6.12 -3.06
N THR A 16 -4.12 4.96 -3.01
CA THR A 16 -3.53 4.24 -4.14
C THR A 16 -4.27 2.91 -4.29
N HIS A 17 -3.87 2.09 -5.27
CA HIS A 17 -4.37 0.73 -5.38
C HIS A 17 -3.27 -0.26 -5.77
N TYR A 18 -3.51 -1.52 -5.39
CA TYR A 18 -2.66 -2.66 -5.69
C TYR A 18 -3.51 -3.90 -5.93
N THR A 19 -2.97 -4.83 -6.71
CA THR A 19 -3.62 -6.11 -6.97
C THR A 19 -3.38 -7.06 -5.80
N LEU A 20 -4.47 -7.50 -5.17
CA LEU A 20 -4.47 -8.54 -4.14
C LEU A 20 -5.15 -9.80 -4.69
N PRO A 21 -4.46 -10.95 -4.78
CA PRO A 21 -5.08 -12.19 -5.23
C PRO A 21 -6.23 -12.63 -4.31
N ALA A 22 -7.28 -13.19 -4.90
CA ALA A 22 -8.37 -13.78 -4.13
C ALA A 22 -7.84 -14.93 -3.25
N GLY A 23 -8.24 -14.94 -1.99
CA GLY A 23 -7.81 -15.90 -0.99
C GLY A 23 -6.42 -15.64 -0.39
N TYR A 24 -5.76 -14.53 -0.75
CA TYR A 24 -4.47 -14.17 -0.17
C TYR A 24 -4.58 -13.86 1.33
N VAL A 25 -3.58 -14.29 2.10
CA VAL A 25 -3.46 -14.00 3.53
C VAL A 25 -2.47 -12.85 3.69
N ALA A 26 -3.02 -11.65 3.85
CA ALA A 26 -2.29 -10.39 4.00
C ALA A 26 -1.66 -10.22 5.40
N SER A 27 -0.97 -9.11 5.65
CA SER A 27 -0.14 -8.90 6.84
C SER A 27 -0.87 -9.03 8.18
N CYS A 28 -2.17 -8.70 8.25
CA CYS A 28 -2.96 -8.93 9.47
C CYS A 28 -3.22 -10.41 9.76
N GLY A 29 -3.04 -11.27 8.76
CA GLY A 29 -3.40 -12.68 8.82
C GLY A 29 -4.90 -12.93 8.88
N CYS A 30 -5.72 -12.03 8.31
CA CYS A 30 -7.17 -12.21 8.19
C CYS A 30 -7.51 -13.45 7.36
N THR A 31 -8.69 -14.02 7.56
CA THR A 31 -9.15 -15.17 6.77
C THR A 31 -9.13 -14.87 5.26
N PRO A 32 -8.80 -15.86 4.39
CA PRO A 32 -8.77 -15.70 2.93
C PRO A 32 -10.06 -15.08 2.35
N ASP A 33 -11.20 -15.41 2.94
CA ASP A 33 -12.51 -14.95 2.52
C ASP A 33 -12.73 -13.44 2.71
N SER A 34 -11.90 -12.76 3.51
CA SER A 34 -11.94 -11.29 3.62
C SER A 34 -11.66 -10.59 2.27
N THR A 35 -10.84 -11.22 1.41
CA THR A 35 -10.49 -10.68 0.07
C THR A 35 -11.67 -10.67 -0.91
N LYS A 36 -12.78 -11.34 -0.58
CA LYS A 36 -14.03 -11.28 -1.35
C LYS A 36 -14.82 -9.98 -1.12
N TYR A 37 -14.34 -9.12 -0.22
CA TYR A 37 -14.94 -7.84 0.16
C TYR A 37 -13.91 -6.71 0.06
N PRO A 38 -14.33 -5.43 0.09
CA PRO A 38 -13.37 -4.33 -0.04
C PRO A 38 -12.39 -4.32 1.13
N THR A 39 -11.10 -4.39 0.81
CA THR A 39 -10.01 -4.40 1.78
C THR A 39 -8.94 -3.41 1.34
N ALA A 40 -8.10 -2.98 2.28
CA ALA A 40 -7.00 -2.10 1.98
C ALA A 40 -5.79 -2.42 2.85
N ALA A 41 -4.61 -2.02 2.35
CA ALA A 41 -3.43 -1.86 3.15
C ALA A 41 -3.40 -0.46 3.77
N LEU A 42 -2.88 -0.31 5.00
CA LEU A 42 -2.68 0.99 5.64
C LEU A 42 -1.18 1.31 5.72
N SER A 43 -0.80 2.58 5.51
CA SER A 43 0.59 3.01 5.61
C SER A 43 1.20 2.63 6.96
N GLN A 44 2.41 2.06 6.93
CA GLN A 44 3.08 1.42 8.07
C GLN A 44 2.94 2.16 9.40
N MET A 45 3.14 3.48 9.38
CA MET A 45 3.12 4.28 10.60
C MET A 45 1.72 4.40 11.21
N ALA A 46 0.66 4.37 10.40
CA ALA A 46 -0.73 4.32 10.85
C ALA A 46 -1.22 2.86 11.09
N TYR A 47 -0.66 1.89 10.37
CA TYR A 47 -0.88 0.47 10.61
C TYR A 47 -0.38 0.03 12.00
N GLY A 48 0.73 0.62 12.44
CA GLY A 48 1.28 0.47 13.79
C GLY A 48 2.13 -0.79 13.99
N SER A 49 2.71 -1.32 12.92
CA SER A 49 3.71 -2.39 12.96
C SER A 49 4.50 -2.39 11.65
N SER A 50 5.77 -2.76 11.70
CA SER A 50 6.60 -2.96 10.49
C SER A 50 6.66 -4.41 10.00
N ALA A 51 5.96 -5.33 10.70
CA ALA A 51 5.84 -6.73 10.31
C ALA A 51 4.52 -7.32 10.84
N ASN A 52 3.97 -8.31 10.13
CA ASN A 52 2.71 -8.99 10.48
C ASN A 52 1.62 -7.97 10.86
N TYR A 53 0.95 -8.14 12.01
CA TYR A 53 -0.17 -7.31 12.45
C TYR A 53 0.24 -6.07 13.26
N GLY A 54 -0.62 -5.06 13.24
CA GLY A 54 -0.58 -3.91 14.13
C GLY A 54 -1.98 -3.43 14.52
N PRO A 55 -2.10 -2.40 15.37
CA PRO A 55 -3.38 -1.84 15.82
C PRO A 55 -4.34 -1.39 14.70
N GLY A 56 -3.82 -1.14 13.50
CA GLY A 56 -4.64 -0.87 12.32
C GLY A 56 -5.45 -2.08 11.84
N CYS A 57 -5.03 -3.31 12.16
CA CYS A 57 -5.67 -4.53 11.68
C CYS A 57 -7.11 -4.66 12.10
N GLY A 58 -7.95 -5.02 11.12
CA GLY A 58 -9.36 -5.27 11.32
C GLY A 58 -10.21 -4.00 11.43
N ARG A 59 -9.63 -2.80 11.49
CA ARG A 59 -10.38 -1.53 11.51
C ARG A 59 -11.07 -1.29 10.17
N CYS A 60 -12.24 -0.66 10.20
CA CYS A 60 -12.97 -0.30 8.99
C CYS A 60 -13.02 1.20 8.75
N PHE A 61 -12.91 1.59 7.49
CA PHE A 61 -12.87 2.98 7.07
C PHE A 61 -13.76 3.20 5.86
N LYS A 62 -14.58 4.25 5.90
CA LYS A 62 -15.21 4.81 4.72
C LYS A 62 -14.22 5.76 4.05
N LEU A 63 -13.79 5.42 2.84
CA LEU A 63 -12.88 6.21 2.02
C LEU A 63 -13.71 6.91 0.95
N SER A 64 -13.56 8.23 0.79
CA SER A 64 -14.33 9.01 -0.20
C SER A 64 -13.39 9.80 -1.11
N LEU A 65 -13.54 9.63 -2.43
CA LEU A 65 -12.70 10.31 -3.42
C LEU A 65 -12.99 11.81 -3.46
N LEU A 66 -11.92 12.62 -3.41
CA LEU A 66 -11.99 14.06 -3.63
C LEU A 66 -11.55 14.40 -5.06
N ASN A 67 -10.27 14.18 -5.37
CA ASN A 67 -9.68 14.45 -6.68
C ASN A 67 -8.37 13.65 -6.84
N PRO A 68 -7.96 13.32 -8.08
CA PRO A 68 -6.64 12.74 -8.30
C PRO A 68 -5.56 13.77 -8.00
N LEU A 69 -4.41 13.28 -7.53
CA LEU A 69 -3.26 14.12 -7.23
C LEU A 69 -2.52 14.52 -8.52
N VAL A 70 -2.49 13.64 -9.51
CA VAL A 70 -1.78 13.82 -10.78
C VAL A 70 -2.77 13.75 -11.94
N SER A 71 -3.21 14.92 -12.42
CA SER A 71 -4.03 15.07 -13.62
C SER A 71 -3.72 16.40 -14.30
N THR A 72 -3.71 16.42 -15.64
CA THR A 72 -3.55 17.66 -16.41
C THR A 72 -4.48 17.60 -17.64
N PRO A 73 -5.54 18.43 -17.71
CA PRO A 73 -5.97 19.44 -16.72
C PRO A 73 -6.41 18.84 -15.35
N PRO A 74 -6.65 19.65 -14.31
CA PRO A 74 -7.18 19.12 -13.05
C PRO A 74 -8.53 18.39 -13.26
N PHE A 75 -8.64 17.17 -12.75
CA PHE A 75 -9.89 16.41 -12.76
C PHE A 75 -10.70 16.64 -11.49
N VAL A 76 -11.98 17.00 -11.65
CA VAL A 76 -12.94 17.12 -10.55
C VAL A 76 -14.08 16.14 -10.81
N PRO A 77 -14.26 15.10 -9.97
CA PRO A 77 -15.37 14.16 -10.12
C PRO A 77 -16.72 14.88 -10.03
N SER A 78 -17.65 14.56 -10.93
CA SER A 78 -19.03 15.06 -10.88
C SER A 78 -19.83 14.49 -9.70
N LYS A 79 -19.41 13.34 -9.18
CA LYS A 79 -20.00 12.67 -8.02
C LYS A 79 -18.89 12.06 -7.17
N THR A 80 -18.93 12.32 -5.85
CA THR A 80 -18.07 11.66 -4.88
C THR A 80 -18.44 10.18 -4.79
N LYS A 81 -17.46 9.30 -5.02
CA LYS A 81 -17.58 7.86 -4.77
C LYS A 81 -16.94 7.52 -3.44
N SER A 82 -17.55 6.57 -2.73
CA SER A 82 -17.03 6.08 -1.46
C SER A 82 -17.07 4.56 -1.39
N VAL A 83 -16.16 3.98 -0.63
CA VAL A 83 -16.10 2.54 -0.33
C VAL A 83 -15.76 2.35 1.15
N VAL A 84 -16.39 1.37 1.79
CA VAL A 84 -16.01 0.96 3.15
C VAL A 84 -15.08 -0.23 3.04
N VAL A 85 -13.85 -0.06 3.51
CA VAL A 85 -12.82 -1.09 3.51
C VAL A 85 -12.53 -1.60 4.91
N LYS A 86 -12.08 -2.84 5.02
CA LYS A 86 -11.41 -3.38 6.20
C LYS A 86 -9.90 -3.40 5.98
N ILE A 87 -9.13 -2.96 6.98
CA ILE A 87 -7.67 -3.03 6.92
C ILE A 87 -7.23 -4.47 7.18
N THR A 88 -6.66 -5.09 6.16
CA THR A 88 -6.18 -6.47 6.23
C THR A 88 -4.68 -6.56 5.94
N ASP A 89 -4.08 -5.49 5.44
CA ASP A 89 -2.70 -5.50 5.00
C ASP A 89 -1.91 -4.26 5.46
N LEU A 90 -0.59 -4.38 5.34
CA LEU A 90 0.39 -3.36 5.61
C LEU A 90 0.85 -2.78 4.28
N CYS A 91 0.85 -1.46 4.15
CA CYS A 91 1.63 -0.79 3.11
C CYS A 91 2.98 -0.38 3.70
N PRO A 92 4.09 -1.06 3.35
CA PRO A 92 5.38 -0.85 4.01
C PRO A 92 5.90 0.57 3.83
N PHE A 93 6.64 1.05 4.83
CA PHE A 93 7.24 2.37 4.77
C PHE A 93 8.20 2.44 3.58
N THR A 94 7.99 3.45 2.73
CA THR A 94 8.90 3.78 1.63
C THR A 94 9.24 5.25 1.72
N GLN A 95 10.52 5.58 1.90
CA GLN A 95 10.96 6.97 1.97
C GLN A 95 10.61 7.70 0.67
N GLY A 96 9.86 8.81 0.78
CA GLY A 96 9.40 9.57 -0.38
C GLY A 96 8.30 8.90 -1.22
N GLY A 97 7.80 7.73 -0.80
CA GLY A 97 6.66 7.05 -1.43
C GLY A 97 5.33 7.42 -0.77
N TRP A 98 4.23 6.89 -1.32
CA TRP A 98 2.87 7.14 -0.82
C TRP A 98 2.68 6.67 0.63
N CYS A 99 3.32 5.58 1.05
CA CYS A 99 3.26 5.07 2.41
C CYS A 99 4.36 5.60 3.34
N GLY A 100 5.07 6.66 2.92
CA GLY A 100 6.20 7.26 3.63
C GLY A 100 5.86 8.29 4.70
N GLY A 101 4.57 8.47 5.05
CA GLY A 101 4.16 9.37 6.14
C GLY A 101 4.67 8.89 7.50
N THR A 102 5.09 9.83 8.35
CA THR A 102 5.52 9.58 9.74
C THR A 102 4.79 10.51 10.71
N THR A 103 5.10 10.41 12.00
CA THR A 103 4.60 11.36 13.01
C THR A 103 5.07 12.79 12.77
N ASN A 104 6.20 12.97 12.08
CA ASN A 104 6.84 14.28 11.86
C ASN A 104 6.89 14.71 10.40
N SER A 105 6.44 13.88 9.47
CA SER A 105 6.52 14.15 8.02
C SER A 105 5.34 13.56 7.27
N THR A 106 4.99 14.20 6.17
CA THR A 106 3.99 13.70 5.22
C THR A 106 4.65 12.82 4.17
N ASN A 107 3.83 12.07 3.42
CA ASN A 107 4.23 11.38 2.22
C ASN A 107 4.45 12.36 1.05
N SER A 108 4.79 11.84 -0.13
CA SER A 108 5.01 12.63 -1.35
C SER A 108 3.81 13.47 -1.82
N ALA A 109 2.61 13.19 -1.31
CA ALA A 109 1.39 13.92 -1.61
C ALA A 109 1.01 14.95 -0.52
N GLY A 110 1.78 15.07 0.55
CA GLY A 110 1.43 15.95 1.67
C GLY A 110 0.44 15.33 2.67
N ALA A 111 0.16 14.03 2.63
CA ALA A 111 -0.69 13.33 3.60
C ALA A 111 0.14 12.50 4.60
N GLN A 112 -0.32 12.38 5.85
CA GLN A 112 0.31 11.47 6.82
C GLN A 112 -0.10 9.99 6.60
N LEU A 113 -1.28 9.77 6.05
CA LEU A 113 -1.86 8.44 5.83
C LEU A 113 -1.97 8.14 4.32
N ASN A 114 -1.70 6.89 3.97
CA ASN A 114 -2.09 6.32 2.69
C ASN A 114 -2.84 5.03 2.93
N PHE A 115 -3.94 4.87 2.20
CA PHE A 115 -4.63 3.61 2.03
C PHE A 115 -4.25 3.06 0.66
N ASP A 116 -3.88 1.80 0.59
CA ASP A 116 -3.65 1.10 -0.68
C ASP A 116 -4.81 0.13 -0.90
N LEU A 117 -5.73 0.48 -1.80
CA LEU A 117 -6.96 -0.27 -2.03
C LEU A 117 -6.66 -1.58 -2.77
N ALA A 118 -7.18 -2.70 -2.28
CA ALA A 118 -7.13 -3.96 -3.01
C ALA A 118 -8.06 -3.87 -4.25
N TYR A 119 -7.51 -3.44 -5.38
CA TYR A 119 -8.24 -3.14 -6.61
C TYR A 119 -7.36 -3.46 -7.84
N PRO A 120 -7.93 -4.00 -8.93
CA PRO A 120 -9.35 -4.35 -9.12
C PRO A 120 -9.81 -5.50 -8.22
N SER A 121 -11.09 -5.48 -7.85
CA SER A 121 -11.73 -6.52 -7.04
C SER A 121 -13.20 -6.65 -7.41
N LYS A 122 -13.76 -7.86 -7.40
CA LYS A 122 -15.20 -8.09 -7.65
C LYS A 122 -16.11 -7.39 -6.64
N ALA A 123 -15.57 -7.01 -5.47
CA ALA A 123 -16.32 -6.35 -4.42
C ALA A 123 -16.42 -4.82 -4.59
N ILE A 124 -15.65 -4.26 -5.53
CA ILE A 124 -15.55 -2.82 -5.77
C ILE A 124 -15.95 -2.59 -7.23
N PRO A 125 -16.88 -1.67 -7.53
CA PRO A 125 -17.26 -1.39 -8.91
C PRO A 125 -16.05 -1.01 -9.78
N ASP A 126 -15.98 -1.51 -11.01
CA ASP A 126 -14.89 -1.23 -11.97
C ASP A 126 -14.77 0.27 -12.33
N ASP A 127 -15.81 1.05 -12.04
CA ASP A 127 -15.83 2.49 -12.27
C ASP A 127 -15.50 3.29 -10.99
N PHE A 128 -15.08 2.65 -9.89
CA PHE A 128 -14.83 3.29 -8.60
C PHE A 128 -13.86 4.46 -8.69
N PHE A 129 -12.81 4.34 -9.51
CA PHE A 129 -11.94 5.45 -9.89
C PHE A 129 -12.46 6.08 -11.18
N PRO A 130 -13.20 7.22 -11.11
CA PRO A 130 -13.74 7.84 -12.30
C PRO A 130 -12.63 8.52 -13.11
N SER A 131 -12.81 8.55 -14.43
CA SER A 131 -11.90 9.20 -15.37
C SER A 131 -12.64 9.68 -16.61
N ASP A 132 -11.96 10.51 -17.40
CA ASP A 132 -12.36 10.89 -18.75
C ASP A 132 -11.25 10.49 -19.73
N GLU A 133 -11.24 9.22 -20.13
CA GLU A 133 -10.20 8.67 -21.00
C GLU A 133 -10.07 9.44 -22.31
N LYS A 134 -11.17 10.02 -22.82
CA LYS A 134 -11.15 10.82 -24.04
C LYS A 134 -10.37 12.12 -23.85
N LEU A 135 -10.46 12.73 -22.67
CA LEU A 135 -9.73 13.96 -22.33
C LEU A 135 -8.27 13.67 -21.95
N TYR A 136 -8.03 12.66 -21.12
CA TYR A 136 -6.71 12.40 -20.51
C TYR A 136 -5.84 11.40 -21.28
N GLY A 137 -6.45 10.53 -22.08
CA GLY A 137 -5.76 9.42 -22.76
C GLY A 137 -5.46 8.21 -21.87
N TYR A 138 -5.94 8.20 -20.62
CA TYR A 138 -5.79 7.10 -19.68
C TYR A 138 -6.96 7.05 -18.70
N LYS A 139 -7.24 5.87 -18.12
CA LYS A 139 -8.36 5.64 -17.19
C LYS A 139 -8.00 5.77 -15.72
N ASP A 140 -6.73 5.61 -15.39
CA ASP A 140 -6.26 5.50 -14.02
C ASP A 140 -5.30 6.64 -13.69
N PHE A 141 -5.69 7.50 -12.76
CA PHE A 141 -4.84 8.58 -12.25
C PHE A 141 -3.81 8.09 -11.21
N GLY A 142 -3.91 6.84 -10.75
CA GLY A 142 -2.98 6.17 -9.84
C GLY A 142 -3.12 6.56 -8.38
N VAL A 143 -3.21 7.86 -8.08
CA VAL A 143 -3.25 8.38 -6.70
C VAL A 143 -4.31 9.46 -6.53
N TRP A 144 -5.05 9.37 -5.43
CA TRP A 144 -6.18 10.25 -5.11
C TRP A 144 -6.04 10.87 -3.73
N ASN A 145 -6.45 12.13 -3.61
CA ASN A 145 -6.80 12.71 -2.33
C ASN A 145 -8.17 12.18 -1.90
N ILE A 146 -8.27 11.79 -0.63
CA ILE A 146 -9.51 11.27 -0.06
C ILE A 146 -9.81 11.90 1.30
N THR A 147 -11.08 11.85 1.70
CA THR A 147 -11.43 11.83 3.12
C THR A 147 -11.56 10.39 3.59
N TYR A 148 -11.19 10.15 4.84
CA TYR A 148 -11.49 8.91 5.54
C TYR A 148 -12.35 9.17 6.78
N GLU A 149 -13.13 8.17 7.16
CA GLU A 149 -13.88 8.10 8.40
C GLU A 149 -13.75 6.68 8.96
N SER A 150 -13.27 6.54 10.20
CA SER A 150 -13.31 5.28 10.94
C SER A 150 -14.75 4.98 11.30
N VAL A 151 -15.24 3.83 10.83
CA VAL A 151 -16.64 3.39 10.98
C VAL A 151 -16.66 2.00 11.62
N SER A 152 -17.83 1.59 12.14
CA SER A 152 -18.02 0.22 12.61
C SER A 152 -18.00 -0.76 11.43
N CYS A 153 -17.21 -1.83 11.55
CA CYS A 153 -17.21 -2.92 10.57
C CYS A 153 -18.56 -3.63 10.56
N TYR A 154 -19.13 -3.95 11.72
CA TYR A 154 -20.40 -4.68 11.80
C TYR A 154 -21.52 -4.01 11.03
N SER A 155 -21.65 -2.69 11.13
CA SER A 155 -22.73 -1.96 10.45
C SER A 155 -22.40 -1.50 9.02
N SER A 156 -21.11 -1.37 8.67
CA SER A 156 -20.71 -0.64 7.45
C SER A 156 -19.91 -1.47 6.45
N TRP A 157 -19.15 -2.48 6.89
CA TRP A 157 -18.33 -3.29 5.99
C TRP A 157 -19.10 -4.50 5.48
N ALA A 158 -19.22 -4.65 4.16
CA ALA A 158 -20.04 -5.68 3.53
C ALA A 158 -19.67 -7.13 3.93
N GLY A 159 -18.42 -7.37 4.33
CA GLY A 159 -17.97 -8.69 4.79
C GLY A 159 -18.40 -9.06 6.21
N SER A 160 -18.94 -8.11 6.99
CA SER A 160 -19.25 -8.32 8.41
C SER A 160 -20.33 -9.37 8.67
N VAL A 161 -21.22 -9.58 7.69
CA VAL A 161 -22.32 -10.55 7.76
C VAL A 161 -21.89 -11.96 7.35
N ASN A 162 -20.66 -12.14 6.85
CA ASN A 162 -20.12 -13.44 6.46
C ASN A 162 -19.09 -13.92 7.49
N PRO A 163 -19.43 -14.90 8.34
CA PRO A 163 -18.51 -15.41 9.37
C PRO A 163 -17.18 -15.91 8.81
N SER A 164 -17.15 -16.41 7.57
CA SER A 164 -15.93 -16.90 6.93
C SER A 164 -14.93 -15.78 6.63
N ALA A 165 -15.39 -14.54 6.49
CA ALA A 165 -14.58 -13.35 6.23
C ALA A 165 -14.09 -12.64 7.51
N LEU A 166 -14.41 -13.19 8.69
CA LEU A 166 -14.03 -12.61 9.98
C LEU A 166 -12.94 -13.43 10.67
N GLY A 167 -12.10 -12.74 11.44
CA GLY A 167 -11.06 -13.36 12.24
C GLY A 167 -9.75 -13.58 11.51
N SER A 168 -8.83 -14.24 12.21
CA SER A 168 -7.51 -14.61 11.72
C SER A 168 -7.46 -16.05 11.20
N VAL A 169 -6.51 -16.32 10.31
CA VAL A 169 -6.15 -17.69 9.91
C VAL A 169 -5.59 -18.44 11.10
N ARG A 170 -6.25 -19.54 11.49
CA ARG A 170 -5.85 -20.36 12.65
C ARG A 170 -4.43 -20.93 12.53
N ALA A 171 -4.00 -21.28 11.31
CA ALA A 171 -2.68 -21.86 11.07
C ALA A 171 -1.51 -20.87 11.33
N LEU A 172 -1.79 -19.57 11.42
CA LEU A 172 -0.79 -18.56 11.76
C LEU A 172 -0.63 -18.35 13.28
N GLU A 173 -1.50 -18.97 14.09
CA GLU A 173 -1.48 -18.89 15.55
C GLU A 173 -1.27 -17.45 16.06
N THR A 174 -0.22 -17.22 16.86
CA THR A 174 0.10 -15.92 17.46
C THR A 174 0.72 -14.90 16.49
N SER A 175 0.93 -15.29 15.23
CA SER A 175 1.48 -14.45 14.16
C SER A 175 0.39 -13.76 13.33
N ALA A 176 -0.88 -14.00 13.63
CA ALA A 176 -2.01 -13.30 13.02
C ALA A 176 -2.92 -12.64 14.06
N CYS A 177 -3.45 -11.47 13.73
CA CYS A 177 -4.44 -10.78 14.53
C CYS A 177 -5.32 -9.93 13.59
N CYS A 178 -6.59 -10.33 13.46
CA CYS A 178 -7.57 -9.66 12.64
C CYS A 178 -8.95 -9.70 13.33
N PRO A 179 -9.21 -8.77 14.27
CA PRO A 179 -10.48 -8.66 14.95
C PRO A 179 -11.64 -8.46 13.98
N ALA A 180 -12.82 -8.97 14.33
CA ALA A 180 -14.03 -8.71 13.55
C ALA A 180 -14.40 -7.22 13.58
N GLU A 181 -14.30 -6.61 14.77
CA GLU A 181 -14.62 -5.23 15.10
C GLU A 181 -13.67 -4.75 16.22
N PRO A 182 -12.55 -4.07 15.90
CA PRO A 182 -11.73 -3.43 16.91
C PRO A 182 -12.36 -2.08 17.34
N THR A 183 -12.67 -1.92 18.63
CA THR A 183 -13.24 -0.67 19.20
C THR A 183 -12.16 0.34 19.62
N GLY A 184 -10.88 -0.04 19.56
CA GLY A 184 -9.77 0.74 20.09
C GLY A 184 -9.43 0.41 21.54
N SER A 185 -10.12 -0.56 22.15
CA SER A 185 -9.74 -1.11 23.45
C SER A 185 -8.54 -2.05 23.31
N SER A 186 -7.78 -2.26 24.39
CA SER A 186 -6.69 -3.24 24.39
C SER A 186 -7.15 -4.70 24.28
N GLU A 187 -8.44 -4.98 24.48
CA GLU A 187 -8.99 -6.34 24.47
C GLU A 187 -9.31 -6.83 23.05
N ASP A 188 -9.63 -5.89 22.15
CA ASP A 188 -10.08 -6.17 20.79
C ASP A 188 -9.23 -5.48 19.71
N THR A 189 -8.15 -4.81 20.09
CA THR A 189 -7.19 -4.19 19.18
C THR A 189 -5.88 -4.97 19.20
N CYS A 190 -5.37 -5.28 18.01
CA CYS A 190 -4.09 -5.97 17.88
C CYS A 190 -2.95 -5.13 18.45
N PRO A 191 -2.03 -5.70 19.24
CA PRO A 191 -0.82 -4.99 19.61
C PRO A 191 0.11 -4.85 18.38
N SER A 192 1.12 -4.00 18.47
CA SER A 192 2.17 -3.97 17.45
C SER A 192 3.00 -5.26 17.51
N TYR A 193 3.00 -6.05 16.43
CA TYR A 193 3.80 -7.26 16.37
C TYR A 193 5.30 -6.94 16.41
N SER A 194 5.75 -5.93 15.65
CA SER A 194 7.17 -5.57 15.58
C SER A 194 7.70 -5.03 16.91
N ASP A 195 6.92 -4.27 17.66
CA ASP A 195 7.34 -3.78 18.98
C ASP A 195 7.49 -4.93 19.99
N LYS A 196 6.65 -5.97 19.86
CA LYS A 196 6.66 -7.13 20.76
C LYS A 196 7.73 -8.16 20.41
N ASN A 197 7.98 -8.43 19.14
CA ASN A 197 8.80 -9.55 18.67
C ASN A 197 10.11 -9.11 18.01
N GLY A 198 10.29 -7.83 17.75
CA GLY A 198 11.39 -7.33 16.91
C GLY A 198 11.18 -7.68 15.43
N LEU A 199 12.21 -7.41 14.64
CA LEU A 199 12.26 -7.78 13.22
C LEU A 199 13.25 -8.93 13.02
N PRO A 200 12.96 -9.91 12.15
CA PRO A 200 13.94 -10.91 11.78
C PRO A 200 15.15 -10.23 11.12
N PRO A 201 16.36 -10.81 11.25
CA PRO A 201 17.53 -10.28 10.57
C PRO A 201 17.32 -10.32 9.05
N ASP A 202 17.87 -9.33 8.34
CA ASP A 202 17.91 -9.35 6.89
C ASP A 202 18.79 -10.51 6.42
N THR A 203 18.15 -11.52 5.82
CA THR A 203 18.81 -12.71 5.28
C THR A 203 19.02 -12.60 3.76
N SER A 204 18.74 -11.44 3.16
CA SER A 204 19.02 -11.22 1.75
C SER A 204 20.53 -11.32 1.49
N THR A 205 20.91 -12.21 0.59
CA THR A 205 22.27 -12.25 0.08
C THR A 205 22.43 -11.07 -0.88
N LYS A 206 23.49 -10.25 -0.74
CA LYS A 206 23.85 -9.17 -1.68
C LYS A 206 24.22 -9.72 -3.07
N GLY A 207 23.26 -10.29 -3.79
CA GLY A 207 23.46 -11.07 -5.01
C GLY A 207 22.57 -10.57 -6.15
N ASN A 208 22.88 -9.37 -6.64
CA ASN A 208 22.73 -8.87 -8.02
C ASN A 208 22.51 -7.35 -8.02
N GLY A 209 23.54 -6.61 -7.59
CA GLY A 209 23.76 -5.31 -8.20
C GLY A 209 24.01 -5.54 -9.68
N HIS A 210 23.08 -5.12 -10.52
CA HIS A 210 23.27 -5.03 -11.97
C HIS A 210 24.54 -4.19 -12.19
N ARG A 211 25.67 -4.86 -12.46
CA ARG A 211 26.86 -4.18 -12.95
C ARG A 211 26.47 -3.61 -14.31
N PRO A 212 26.66 -2.31 -14.59
CA PRO A 212 26.49 -1.81 -15.94
C PRO A 212 27.44 -2.61 -16.82
N THR A 213 26.87 -3.32 -17.80
CA THR A 213 27.61 -4.00 -18.84
C THR A 213 28.50 -2.96 -19.53
N GLN A 214 29.78 -2.92 -19.14
CA GLN A 214 30.78 -2.22 -19.93
C GLN A 214 30.92 -3.01 -21.23
N CYS A 215 30.24 -2.56 -22.27
CA CYS A 215 30.56 -2.90 -23.65
C CYS A 215 32.00 -2.46 -23.90
N ILE A 216 32.94 -3.38 -23.77
CA ILE A 216 34.31 -3.20 -24.26
C ILE A 216 34.20 -3.32 -25.78
N SER A 217 34.04 -2.18 -26.46
CA SER A 217 34.19 -2.11 -27.92
C SER A 217 35.64 -2.42 -28.26
N SER A 218 35.88 -3.58 -28.86
CA SER A 218 37.18 -3.96 -29.42
C SER A 218 37.50 -3.05 -30.61
N LEU A 219 38.26 -1.98 -30.36
CA LEU A 219 38.86 -1.17 -31.42
C LEU A 219 40.01 -1.96 -32.05
N LEU A 220 39.77 -2.46 -33.26
CA LEU A 220 40.78 -2.98 -34.18
C LEU A 220 41.72 -1.83 -34.57
N ILE A 221 42.98 -1.90 -34.14
CA ILE A 221 44.05 -1.04 -34.68
C ILE A 221 44.80 -1.85 -35.72
N SER A 222 44.47 -1.58 -36.99
CA SER A 222 45.23 -2.04 -38.16
C SER A 222 46.53 -1.23 -38.26
N ALA A 223 47.68 -1.87 -38.04
CA ALA A 223 48.98 -1.27 -38.29
C ALA A 223 49.28 -1.26 -39.80
N LEU A 224 49.15 -0.09 -40.42
CA LEU A 224 49.70 0.21 -41.74
C LEU A 224 51.17 0.61 -41.59
N LEU A 225 52.08 -0.30 -41.98
CA LEU A 225 53.48 0.03 -42.21
C LEU A 225 53.60 0.72 -43.58
N ILE A 226 53.82 2.02 -43.58
CA ILE A 226 54.28 2.77 -44.75
C ILE A 226 55.72 3.21 -44.48
N SER A 227 56.61 2.71 -45.34
CA SER A 227 58.01 3.09 -45.55
C SER A 227 58.20 4.59 -45.81
N TRP A 228 59.45 5.08 -45.70
CA TRP A 228 60.15 6.15 -46.47
C TRP A 228 61.25 6.73 -45.55
N ILE A 229 62.51 6.30 -45.64
CA ILE A 229 63.64 6.79 -46.48
C ILE A 229 64.17 8.19 -46.06
N GLN A 230 65.52 8.26 -45.94
CA GLN A 230 66.47 9.41 -46.03
C GLN A 230 67.10 9.83 -44.69
N SER A 231 68.40 10.13 -44.55
CA SER A 231 69.61 10.10 -45.40
C SER A 231 70.80 10.40 -44.47
N PHE A 232 71.95 9.77 -44.73
CA PHE A 232 73.34 10.28 -44.72
C PHE A 232 74.32 9.11 -44.58
#